data_AF-D2VEQ0-F1
#
_entry.id   AF-D2VEQ0-F1
#
_cell.length_a   1.000
_cell.length_b   1.000
_cell.length_c   1.000
_cell.angle_alpha   90.00
_cell.angle_beta   90.00
_cell.angle_gamma   90.00
#
_symmetry.space_group_name_H-M   'P 1'
#
loop_
_entity.id
_entity.type
_entity.pdbx_description
1 polymer ?
#
loop_
_entity_poly.entity_id
_entity_poly.type
_entity_poly.pdbx_seq_one_letter_code
_entity_poly.pdbx_strand_id
1 'polypeptide(L)'
;MPNLSAMFANLTKGLRDGMNFPFAIEIFAKSKTLKPLFVQCFILNGFLFVGSIIFFDYIAAPLFDSASSSSGALNNINNDNSMDLFWIWPLYTISFILSASWYDGIAEHVAKKLSLHTRAANSNTNTNSLDFRSDLIYRPIIFLVFVTQASLLSLIPMVGTVAGFVLYSWLYAFYAFEYVWSYKGYSLKKRIKYFEERWGYMLAFGAPNALISNYFPFFLSSGVWAMIFPIVSLLKFNY
;
A
#
# COMPACT_ATOMS: atom_id res chain seq x y z
N MET A 1 -5.04 -14.10 29.49
CA MET A 1 -4.62 -12.79 28.93
C MET A 1 -3.15 -12.89 28.54
N PRO A 2 -2.73 -12.40 27.36
CA PRO A 2 -1.32 -12.38 27.01
C PRO A 2 -0.53 -11.61 28.08
N ASN A 3 0.63 -12.13 28.47
CA ASN A 3 1.52 -11.44 29.40
C ASN A 3 1.90 -10.08 28.78
N LEU A 4 1.82 -9.00 29.55
CA LEU A 4 2.12 -7.63 29.10
C LEU A 4 3.51 -7.57 28.44
N SER A 5 4.48 -8.32 28.97
CA SER A 5 5.83 -8.44 28.40
C SER A 5 5.83 -9.05 26.99
N ALA A 6 5.00 -10.04 26.72
CA ALA A 6 4.86 -10.66 25.41
C ALA A 6 4.22 -9.70 24.40
N MET A 7 3.27 -8.86 24.85
CA MET A 7 2.68 -7.83 24.01
C MET A 7 3.71 -6.76 23.62
N PHE A 8 4.49 -6.25 24.57
CA PHE A 8 5.59 -5.31 24.28
C PHE A 8 6.69 -5.92 23.40
N ALA A 9 7.05 -7.18 23.63
CA ALA A 9 7.99 -7.89 22.77
C ALA A 9 7.49 -8.01 21.32
N ASN A 10 6.19 -8.27 21.13
CA ASN A 10 5.59 -8.32 19.79
C ASN A 10 5.57 -6.94 19.11
N LEU A 11 5.24 -5.88 19.85
CA LEU A 11 5.23 -4.51 19.33
C LEU A 11 6.64 -4.05 18.92
N THR A 12 7.62 -4.21 19.81
CA THR A 12 9.01 -3.82 19.54
C THR A 12 9.60 -4.60 18.37
N LYS A 13 9.30 -5.90 18.27
CA LYS A 13 9.68 -6.71 17.12
C LYS A 13 9.02 -6.23 15.82
N GLY A 14 7.73 -5.91 15.87
CA GLY A 14 6.99 -5.39 14.71
C GLY A 14 7.60 -4.10 14.21
N LEU A 15 7.87 -3.16 15.12
CA LEU A 15 8.47 -1.87 14.79
C LEU A 15 9.89 -2.03 14.21
N ARG A 16 10.71 -2.89 14.82
CA ARG A 16 12.06 -3.18 14.32
C ARG A 16 12.04 -3.73 12.91
N ASP A 17 11.15 -4.69 12.65
CA ASP A 17 11.01 -5.31 11.33
C ASP A 17 10.46 -4.30 10.30
N GLY A 18 9.47 -3.48 10.69
CA GLY A 18 8.88 -2.44 9.84
C GLY A 18 9.82 -1.25 9.55
N MET A 19 10.90 -1.11 10.32
CA MET A 19 11.91 -0.06 10.14
C MET A 19 13.26 -0.58 9.59
N ASN A 20 13.36 -1.85 9.21
CA ASN A 20 14.63 -2.43 8.71
C ASN A 20 14.92 -2.05 7.25
N PHE A 21 14.81 -0.77 6.91
CA PHE A 21 15.08 -0.23 5.57
C PHE A 21 16.48 -0.59 5.04
N PRO A 22 17.57 -0.64 5.85
CA PRO A 22 18.88 -1.04 5.37
C PRO A 22 18.88 -2.43 4.70
N PHE A 23 18.16 -3.40 5.28
CA PHE A 23 18.00 -4.74 4.69
C PHE A 23 17.28 -4.71 3.34
N ALA A 24 16.17 -3.98 3.25
CA ALA A 24 15.42 -3.87 2.00
C ALA A 24 16.24 -3.16 0.91
N ILE A 25 16.96 -2.09 1.27
CA ILE A 25 17.87 -1.37 0.36
C ILE A 25 19.01 -2.28 -0.11
N GLU A 26 19.58 -3.12 0.76
CA GLU A 26 20.64 -4.04 0.39
C GLU A 26 20.17 -5.10 -0.63
N ILE A 27 19.00 -5.73 -0.38
CA ILE A 27 18.40 -6.68 -1.33
C ILE A 27 18.15 -6.01 -2.68
N PHE A 28 17.63 -4.78 -2.64
CA PHE A 28 17.35 -4.00 -3.82
C PHE A 28 18.63 -3.65 -4.59
N ALA A 29 19.64 -3.11 -3.90
CA ALA A 29 20.92 -2.73 -4.48
C ALA A 29 21.66 -3.91 -5.12
N LYS A 30 21.50 -5.12 -4.58
CA LYS A 30 22.11 -6.35 -5.12
C LYS A 30 21.30 -7.03 -6.21
N SER A 31 20.05 -6.62 -6.48
CA SER A 31 19.18 -7.31 -7.42
C SER A 31 19.06 -6.57 -8.76
N LYS A 32 19.64 -7.17 -9.82
CA LYS A 32 19.52 -6.64 -11.20
C LYS A 32 18.08 -6.69 -11.73
N THR A 33 17.25 -7.58 -11.20
CA THR A 33 15.85 -7.76 -11.60
C THR A 33 14.88 -6.83 -10.86
N LEU A 34 15.12 -6.56 -9.57
CA LEU A 34 14.20 -5.72 -8.77
C LEU A 34 14.39 -4.23 -9.07
N LYS A 35 15.61 -3.81 -9.39
CA LYS A 35 15.93 -2.42 -9.74
C LYS A 35 15.01 -1.80 -10.79
N PRO A 36 14.88 -2.36 -12.00
CA PRO A 36 14.03 -1.78 -13.03
C PRO A 36 12.56 -1.74 -12.61
N LEU A 37 12.05 -2.76 -11.90
CA LEU A 37 10.67 -2.79 -11.42
C LEU A 37 10.36 -1.67 -10.42
N PHE A 38 11.28 -1.40 -9.49
CA PHE A 38 11.12 -0.27 -8.56
C PHE A 38 11.25 1.07 -9.26
N VAL A 39 12.18 1.21 -10.21
CA VAL A 39 12.32 2.44 -11.00
C VAL A 39 11.03 2.70 -11.78
N GLN A 40 10.41 1.66 -12.37
CA GLN A 40 9.10 1.75 -13.00
C GLN A 40 8.01 2.20 -12.02
N CYS A 41 7.96 1.62 -10.82
CA CYS A 41 7.01 2.03 -9.77
C CYS A 41 7.23 3.49 -9.35
N PHE A 42 8.49 3.93 -9.23
CA PHE A 42 8.84 5.29 -8.84
C PHE A 42 8.50 6.31 -9.93
N ILE A 43 8.80 6.00 -11.20
CA ILE A 43 8.45 6.85 -12.33
C ILE A 43 6.93 6.95 -12.48
N LEU A 44 6.21 5.82 -12.44
CA LEU A 44 4.77 5.83 -12.61
C LEU A 44 4.06 6.55 -11.45
N ASN A 45 4.34 6.18 -10.21
CA ASN A 45 3.60 6.73 -9.07
C ASN A 45 4.11 8.10 -8.62
N GLY A 46 5.42 8.33 -8.71
CA GLY A 46 6.04 9.59 -8.30
C GLY A 46 6.01 10.64 -9.39
N PHE A 47 6.62 10.34 -10.53
CA PHE A 47 6.75 11.34 -11.60
C PHE A 47 5.46 11.54 -12.38
N LEU A 48 4.81 10.45 -12.81
CA LEU A 48 3.59 10.56 -13.62
C LEU A 48 2.37 10.86 -12.77
N PHE A 49 2.08 10.06 -11.74
CA PHE A 49 0.86 10.25 -10.95
C PHE A 49 0.98 11.44 -9.99
N VAL A 50 1.85 11.36 -8.97
CA VAL A 50 2.03 12.46 -8.01
C VAL A 50 2.48 13.76 -8.69
N GLY A 51 3.41 13.67 -9.64
CA GLY A 51 3.86 14.82 -10.41
C GLY A 51 2.74 15.47 -11.25
N SER A 52 1.80 14.69 -11.80
CA SER A 52 0.64 15.27 -12.50
C SER A 52 -0.31 16.03 -11.56
N ILE A 53 -0.53 15.53 -10.33
CA ILE A 53 -1.36 16.21 -9.33
C ILE A 53 -0.71 17.56 -8.98
N ILE A 54 0.59 17.55 -8.67
CA ILE A 54 1.32 18.78 -8.34
C ILE A 54 1.33 19.74 -9.55
N PHE A 55 1.57 19.25 -10.76
CA PHE A 55 1.52 20.09 -11.96
C PHE A 55 0.14 20.73 -12.15
N PHE A 56 -0.93 19.97 -11.94
CA PHE A 56 -2.28 20.47 -12.12
C PHE A 56 -2.62 21.53 -11.07
N ASP A 57 -2.38 21.24 -9.79
CA ASP A 57 -2.71 22.12 -8.66
C ASP A 57 -1.94 23.44 -8.70
N TYR A 58 -0.65 23.41 -9.06
CA TYR A 58 0.23 24.58 -8.95
C TYR A 58 0.48 25.31 -10.28
N ILE A 59 0.23 24.68 -11.43
CA ILE A 59 0.53 25.28 -12.74
C ILE A 59 -0.73 25.34 -13.59
N ALA A 60 -1.41 24.22 -13.84
CA ALA A 60 -2.53 24.20 -14.78
C ALA A 60 -3.72 25.01 -14.26
N ALA A 61 -4.20 24.74 -13.04
CA ALA A 61 -5.38 25.40 -12.47
C ALA A 61 -5.19 26.94 -12.38
N PRO A 62 -4.08 27.47 -11.83
CA PRO A 62 -3.88 28.93 -11.79
C PRO A 62 -3.82 29.60 -13.18
N LEU A 63 -3.30 28.91 -14.20
CA LEU A 63 -3.27 29.40 -15.57
C LEU A 63 -4.66 29.44 -16.21
N PHE A 64 -5.49 28.42 -15.97
CA PHE A 64 -6.87 28.38 -16.44
C PHE A 64 -7.73 29.46 -15.78
N ASP A 65 -7.56 29.69 -14.48
CA ASP A 65 -8.26 30.74 -13.75
C ASP A 65 -7.85 32.13 -14.26
N SER A 66 -6.56 32.34 -14.49
CA SER A 66 -6.04 33.60 -15.04
C SER A 66 -6.55 33.88 -16.45
N ALA A 67 -6.64 32.83 -17.30
CA ALA A 67 -7.19 32.95 -18.65
C ALA A 67 -8.72 33.21 -18.62
N SER A 68 -9.45 32.54 -17.74
CA SER A 68 -10.91 32.67 -17.62
C SER A 68 -11.34 34.01 -17.02
N SER A 69 -10.51 34.57 -16.13
CA SER A 69 -10.69 35.91 -15.55
C SER A 69 -10.61 37.04 -16.57
N SER A 70 -9.93 36.81 -17.70
CA SER A 70 -9.81 37.78 -18.80
C SER A 70 -11.05 37.82 -19.72
N SER A 71 -11.91 36.79 -19.64
CA SER A 71 -13.17 36.69 -20.36
C SER A 71 -14.33 36.82 -19.38
N GLY A 72 -14.78 38.06 -19.13
CA GLY A 72 -15.73 38.43 -18.06
C GLY A 72 -17.17 37.87 -18.14
N ALA A 73 -17.37 36.61 -18.54
CA ALA A 73 -18.70 36.03 -18.76
C ALA A 73 -18.94 34.62 -18.16
N LEU A 74 -18.05 34.07 -17.32
CA LEU A 74 -18.26 32.72 -16.74
C LEU A 74 -17.87 32.58 -15.25
N ASN A 75 -17.89 33.64 -14.46
CA ASN A 75 -17.47 33.61 -13.04
C ASN A 75 -18.48 33.00 -12.05
N ASN A 76 -19.43 32.17 -12.48
CA ASN A 76 -20.52 31.75 -11.57
C ASN A 76 -20.91 30.27 -11.61
N ILE A 77 -20.04 29.39 -12.10
CA ILE A 77 -20.20 27.95 -11.85
C ILE A 77 -19.06 27.53 -10.92
N ASN A 78 -19.33 27.58 -9.62
CA ASN A 78 -18.56 26.91 -8.57
C ASN A 78 -18.39 25.42 -8.92
N ASN A 79 -17.34 25.08 -9.67
CA ASN A 79 -17.05 23.71 -10.09
C ASN A 79 -15.64 23.25 -9.71
N ASP A 80 -15.09 23.85 -8.64
CA ASP A 80 -13.70 23.66 -8.19
C ASP A 80 -13.32 22.21 -7.87
N ASN A 81 -14.26 21.30 -7.62
CA ASN A 81 -13.92 19.93 -7.20
C ASN A 81 -14.28 18.85 -8.24
N SER A 82 -15.14 19.16 -9.21
CA SER A 82 -15.72 18.15 -10.10
C SER A 82 -14.79 17.80 -11.26
N MET A 83 -14.10 18.82 -11.80
CA MET A 83 -13.12 18.63 -12.87
C MET A 83 -11.89 17.91 -12.35
N ASP A 84 -11.40 18.27 -11.17
CA ASP A 84 -10.25 17.66 -10.50
C ASP A 84 -10.47 16.16 -10.24
N LEU A 85 -11.66 15.78 -9.77
CA LEU A 85 -12.00 14.38 -9.57
C LEU A 85 -12.06 13.59 -10.89
N PHE A 86 -12.58 14.18 -11.97
CA PHE A 86 -12.82 13.46 -13.22
C PHE A 86 -11.55 12.89 -13.85
N TRP A 87 -10.42 13.60 -13.77
CA TRP A 87 -9.16 13.15 -14.39
C TRP A 87 -8.26 12.38 -13.41
N ILE A 88 -8.30 12.68 -12.11
CA ILE A 88 -7.47 12.02 -11.09
C ILE A 88 -7.90 10.55 -10.91
N TRP A 89 -9.20 10.24 -10.94
CA TRP A 89 -9.70 8.87 -10.70
C TRP A 89 -9.25 7.85 -11.77
N PRO A 90 -9.38 8.12 -13.08
CA PRO A 90 -8.86 7.22 -14.11
C PRO A 90 -7.33 7.06 -14.02
N LEU A 91 -6.61 8.17 -13.81
CA LEU A 91 -5.16 8.14 -13.70
C LEU A 91 -4.69 7.31 -12.49
N TYR A 92 -5.33 7.52 -11.34
CA TYR A 92 -5.11 6.72 -10.14
C TYR A 92 -5.40 5.23 -10.40
N THR A 93 -6.51 4.92 -11.06
CA THR A 93 -6.91 3.53 -11.34
C THR A 93 -5.88 2.83 -12.22
N ILE A 94 -5.43 3.49 -13.29
CA ILE A 94 -4.39 2.95 -14.18
C ILE A 94 -3.07 2.76 -13.41
N SER A 95 -2.67 3.77 -12.63
CA SER A 95 -1.45 3.71 -11.80
C SER A 95 -1.50 2.55 -10.82
N PHE A 96 -2.65 2.36 -10.16
CA PHE A 96 -2.88 1.31 -9.19
C PHE A 96 -2.81 -0.08 -9.82
N ILE A 97 -3.48 -0.30 -10.97
CA ILE A 97 -3.49 -1.60 -11.66
C ILE A 97 -2.09 -1.99 -12.14
N LEU A 98 -1.36 -1.05 -12.78
CA LEU A 98 0.00 -1.30 -13.25
C LEU A 98 0.95 -1.58 -12.09
N SER A 99 0.85 -0.79 -11.01
CA SER A 99 1.65 -0.98 -9.81
C SER A 99 1.38 -2.34 -9.16
N ALA A 100 0.12 -2.74 -9.03
CA ALA A 100 -0.26 -4.05 -8.49
C ALA A 100 0.36 -5.20 -9.28
N SER A 101 0.34 -5.13 -10.62
CA SER A 101 0.96 -6.13 -11.49
C SER A 101 2.48 -6.22 -11.27
N TRP A 102 3.17 -5.09 -11.13
CA TRP A 102 4.61 -5.08 -10.85
C TRP A 102 4.93 -5.59 -9.44
N TYR A 103 4.10 -5.30 -8.45
CA TYR A 103 4.30 -5.78 -7.08
C TYR A 103 4.23 -7.29 -6.95
N ASP A 104 3.27 -7.94 -7.63
CA ASP A 104 3.20 -9.40 -7.66
C ASP A 104 4.49 -10.00 -8.25
N GLY A 105 5.02 -9.41 -9.32
CA GLY A 105 6.30 -9.82 -9.91
C GLY A 105 7.49 -9.63 -8.96
N ILE A 106 7.61 -8.47 -8.32
CA ILE A 106 8.66 -8.16 -7.33
C ILE A 106 8.65 -9.20 -6.21
N ALA A 107 7.48 -9.48 -5.64
CA ALA A 107 7.33 -10.43 -4.56
C ALA A 107 7.74 -11.85 -4.95
N GLU A 108 7.34 -12.30 -6.14
CA GLU A 108 7.69 -13.63 -6.63
C GLU A 108 9.21 -13.79 -6.79
N HIS A 109 9.88 -12.77 -7.36
CA HIS A 109 11.33 -12.78 -7.52
C HIS A 109 12.08 -12.81 -6.18
N VAL A 110 11.60 -12.05 -5.19
CA VAL A 110 12.21 -12.00 -3.86
C VAL A 110 12.02 -13.31 -3.12
N ALA A 111 10.79 -13.84 -3.14
CA ALA A 111 10.45 -15.11 -2.52
C ALA A 111 11.32 -16.27 -3.05
N LYS A 112 11.54 -16.31 -4.38
CA LYS A 112 12.43 -17.29 -5.02
C LYS A 112 13.89 -17.11 -4.58
N LYS A 113 14.40 -15.87 -4.57
CA LYS A 113 15.80 -15.57 -4.25
C LYS A 113 16.15 -15.81 -2.78
N LEU A 114 15.21 -15.56 -1.88
CA LEU A 114 15.41 -15.70 -0.43
C LEU A 114 15.06 -17.11 0.10
N SER A 115 15.05 -18.13 -0.77
CA SER A 115 14.89 -19.54 -0.41
C SER A 115 13.57 -19.91 0.31
N LEU A 116 12.45 -19.25 -0.01
CA LEU A 116 11.15 -19.91 0.21
C LEU A 116 10.96 -21.13 -0.72
N HIS A 117 11.90 -21.34 -1.65
CA HIS A 117 11.98 -22.46 -2.59
C HIS A 117 11.99 -23.84 -1.90
N THR A 118 12.56 -23.97 -0.70
CA THR A 118 12.73 -25.28 -0.03
C THR A 118 11.41 -25.91 0.44
N ARG A 119 10.28 -25.18 0.42
CA ARG A 119 9.01 -25.70 0.96
C ARG A 119 7.78 -25.59 0.04
N ALA A 120 7.85 -24.81 -1.04
CA ALA A 120 6.79 -24.78 -2.06
C ALA A 120 6.84 -26.02 -2.98
N ALA A 121 8.02 -26.60 -3.19
CA ALA A 121 8.21 -27.82 -4.00
C ALA A 121 7.59 -29.10 -3.39
N ASN A 122 7.19 -29.08 -2.10
CA ASN A 122 6.53 -30.20 -1.44
C ASN A 122 4.99 -30.08 -1.40
N SER A 123 4.42 -29.05 -2.03
CA SER A 123 2.96 -28.88 -2.12
C SER A 123 2.43 -29.57 -3.38
N ASN A 124 2.45 -30.91 -3.39
CA ASN A 124 1.66 -31.72 -4.33
C ASN A 124 0.17 -31.64 -3.95
N THR A 125 -0.40 -30.45 -4.03
CA THR A 125 -1.83 -30.22 -3.83
C THR A 125 -2.38 -29.72 -5.15
N ASN A 126 -3.25 -30.52 -5.77
CA ASN A 126 -4.15 -30.10 -6.84
C ASN A 126 -4.91 -28.86 -6.34
N THR A 127 -4.38 -27.67 -6.64
CA THR A 127 -5.05 -26.41 -6.34
C THR A 127 -6.02 -26.18 -7.48
N ASN A 128 -7.31 -26.30 -7.16
CA ASN A 128 -8.37 -26.00 -8.10
C ASN A 128 -8.22 -24.53 -8.54
N SER A 129 -8.42 -24.26 -9.83
CA SER A 129 -8.35 -22.92 -10.44
C SER A 129 -9.28 -21.88 -9.78
N LEU A 130 -10.20 -22.31 -8.92
CA LEU A 130 -11.11 -21.49 -8.12
C LEU A 130 -10.42 -20.80 -6.94
N ASP A 131 -9.40 -21.41 -6.32
CA ASP A 131 -8.72 -20.82 -5.17
C ASP A 131 -7.89 -19.58 -5.58
N PHE A 132 -7.21 -19.64 -6.73
CA PHE A 132 -6.47 -18.50 -7.28
C PHE A 132 -7.39 -17.32 -7.66
N ARG A 133 -8.58 -17.60 -8.23
CA ARG A 133 -9.57 -16.56 -8.55
C ARG A 133 -10.11 -15.87 -7.31
N SER A 134 -10.17 -16.57 -6.19
CA SER A 134 -10.64 -16.00 -4.93
C SER A 134 -9.61 -15.04 -4.31
N ASP A 135 -8.32 -15.36 -4.41
CA ASP A 135 -7.22 -14.50 -3.94
C ASP A 135 -7.20 -13.12 -4.62
N LEU A 136 -7.56 -13.04 -5.91
CA LEU A 136 -7.69 -11.75 -6.61
C LEU A 136 -8.86 -10.89 -6.11
N ILE A 137 -9.92 -11.53 -5.61
CA ILE A 137 -11.16 -10.85 -5.20
C ILE A 137 -11.06 -10.32 -3.77
N TYR A 138 -10.42 -11.07 -2.87
CA TYR A 138 -10.36 -10.67 -1.45
C TYR A 138 -9.45 -9.47 -1.18
N ARG A 139 -8.38 -9.28 -1.97
CA ARG A 139 -7.47 -8.12 -1.87
C ARG A 139 -8.19 -6.77 -1.92
N PRO A 140 -8.93 -6.44 -3.00
CA PRO A 140 -9.66 -5.19 -3.09
C PRO A 140 -10.79 -5.12 -2.05
N ILE A 141 -11.40 -6.25 -1.67
CA ILE A 141 -12.45 -6.25 -0.63
C ILE A 141 -11.87 -5.82 0.72
N ILE A 142 -10.75 -6.43 1.16
CA ILE A 142 -10.09 -6.07 2.41
C ILE A 142 -9.69 -4.58 2.38
N PHE A 143 -9.12 -4.12 1.27
CA PHE A 143 -8.82 -2.70 1.08
C PHE A 143 -10.04 -1.81 1.27
N LEU A 144 -11.13 -2.11 0.56
CA LEU A 144 -12.37 -1.34 0.63
C LEU A 144 -12.95 -1.34 2.04
N VAL A 145 -12.89 -2.46 2.76
CA VAL A 145 -13.36 -2.55 4.15
C VAL A 145 -12.53 -1.63 5.06
N PHE A 146 -11.20 -1.72 5.02
CA PHE A 146 -10.33 -0.89 5.85
C PHE A 146 -10.46 0.60 5.52
N VAL A 147 -10.50 0.96 4.24
CA VAL A 147 -10.66 2.36 3.80
C VAL A 147 -12.03 2.90 4.18
N THR A 148 -13.10 2.11 4.01
CA THR A 148 -14.45 2.53 4.43
C THR A 148 -14.52 2.75 5.94
N GLN A 149 -13.96 1.81 6.73
CA GLN A 149 -13.90 1.97 8.19
C GLN A 149 -13.09 3.20 8.61
N ALA A 150 -11.95 3.44 7.97
CA ALA A 150 -11.12 4.62 8.25
C ALA A 150 -11.84 5.93 7.91
N SER A 151 -12.54 5.97 6.77
CA SER A 151 -13.35 7.11 6.32
C SER A 151 -14.59 7.36 7.19
N LEU A 152 -15.21 6.31 7.74
CA LEU A 152 -16.31 6.46 8.69
C LEU A 152 -15.82 6.99 10.04
N LEU A 153 -14.65 6.53 10.50
CA LEU A 153 -14.08 6.96 11.76
C LEU A 153 -13.53 8.39 11.71
N SER A 154 -13.07 8.87 10.55
CA SER A 154 -12.61 10.25 10.40
C SER A 154 -13.71 11.30 10.65
N LEU A 155 -14.99 10.89 10.70
CA LEU A 155 -16.11 11.75 11.11
C LEU A 155 -16.10 12.08 12.61
N ILE A 156 -15.36 11.33 13.43
CA ILE A 156 -15.29 11.51 14.89
C ILE A 156 -13.97 12.23 15.23
N PRO A 157 -14.00 13.47 15.74
CA PRO A 157 -12.79 14.21 16.10
C PRO A 157 -11.93 13.48 17.15
N MET A 158 -10.60 13.57 17.02
CA MET A 158 -9.57 12.91 17.84
C MET A 158 -9.58 11.37 17.84
N VAL A 159 -10.69 10.73 18.20
CA VAL A 159 -10.82 9.26 18.20
C VAL A 159 -10.66 8.70 16.80
N GLY A 160 -11.24 9.39 15.80
CA GLY A 160 -11.10 9.04 14.40
C GLY A 160 -9.66 9.06 13.89
N THR A 161 -8.86 10.03 14.35
CA THR A 161 -7.45 10.14 13.96
C THR A 161 -6.64 8.96 14.48
N VAL A 162 -6.79 8.61 15.76
CA VAL A 162 -6.07 7.48 16.38
C VAL A 162 -6.55 6.16 15.78
N ALA A 163 -7.86 5.96 15.65
CA ALA A 163 -8.42 4.73 15.11
C ALA A 163 -8.10 4.58 13.61
N GLY A 164 -8.12 5.67 12.85
CA GLY A 164 -7.68 5.71 11.45
C GLY A 164 -6.21 5.33 11.30
N PHE A 165 -5.33 5.87 12.15
CA PHE A 165 -3.93 5.46 12.17
C PHE A 165 -3.74 3.95 12.44
N VAL A 166 -4.50 3.39 13.39
CA VAL A 166 -4.48 1.95 13.69
C VAL A 166 -4.94 1.13 12.48
N LEU A 167 -6.04 1.52 11.84
CA LEU A 167 -6.58 0.84 10.66
C LEU A 167 -5.59 0.89 9.48
N TYR A 168 -5.02 2.05 9.18
CA TYR A 168 -4.02 2.18 8.12
C TYR A 168 -2.75 1.37 8.43
N SER A 169 -2.30 1.34 9.68
CA SER A 169 -1.17 0.52 10.10
C SER A 169 -1.43 -0.96 9.84
N TRP A 170 -2.62 -1.45 10.21
CA TRP A 170 -3.02 -2.83 9.92
C TRP A 170 -3.16 -3.11 8.43
N LEU A 171 -3.75 -2.19 7.67
CA LEU A 171 -3.90 -2.29 6.23
C LEU A 171 -2.53 -2.45 5.55
N TYR A 172 -1.58 -1.56 5.87
CA TYR A 172 -0.25 -1.60 5.28
C TYR A 172 0.56 -2.84 5.67
N ALA A 173 0.43 -3.28 6.93
CA ALA A 173 1.02 -4.55 7.34
C ALA A 173 0.38 -5.73 6.58
N PHE A 174 -0.94 -5.76 6.44
CA PHE A 174 -1.63 -6.82 5.70
C PHE A 174 -1.13 -6.91 4.27
N TYR A 175 -1.03 -5.78 3.57
CA TYR A 175 -0.48 -5.72 2.21
C TYR A 175 0.94 -6.27 2.12
N ALA A 176 1.85 -5.84 3.01
CA ALA A 176 3.23 -6.31 2.97
C ALA A 176 3.34 -7.84 3.15
N PHE A 177 2.48 -8.42 4.00
CA PHE A 177 2.50 -9.85 4.30
C PHE A 177 1.72 -10.68 3.30
N GLU A 178 0.73 -10.11 2.66
CA GLU A 178 -0.12 -10.79 1.70
C GLU A 178 0.69 -11.43 0.58
N TYR A 179 1.70 -10.74 0.05
CA TYR A 179 2.55 -11.30 -1.01
C TYR A 179 3.34 -12.51 -0.52
N VAL A 180 3.83 -12.48 0.73
CA VAL A 180 4.53 -13.61 1.36
C VAL A 180 3.56 -14.77 1.59
N TRP A 181 2.33 -14.50 2.04
CA TRP A 181 1.31 -15.51 2.27
C TRP A 181 0.79 -16.12 0.97
N SER A 182 0.63 -15.30 -0.06
CA SER A 182 0.24 -15.71 -1.42
C SER A 182 1.29 -16.66 -1.99
N TYR A 183 2.58 -16.31 -1.88
CA TYR A 183 3.66 -17.21 -2.27
C TYR A 183 3.67 -18.52 -1.47
N LYS A 184 3.39 -18.45 -0.17
CA LYS A 184 3.28 -19.64 0.71
C LYS A 184 1.99 -20.45 0.49
N GLY A 185 1.12 -20.06 -0.43
CA GLY A 185 -0.17 -20.72 -0.69
C GLY A 185 -1.12 -20.72 0.53
N TYR A 186 -1.05 -19.70 1.39
CA TYR A 186 -1.93 -19.63 2.55
C TYR A 186 -3.35 -19.30 2.10
N SER A 187 -4.33 -20.13 2.50
CA SER A 187 -5.74 -19.80 2.32
C SER A 187 -6.14 -18.56 3.11
N LEU A 188 -7.21 -17.87 2.68
CA LEU A 188 -7.71 -16.67 3.37
C LEU A 188 -7.92 -16.88 4.87
N LYS A 189 -8.53 -18.01 5.27
CA LYS A 189 -8.75 -18.36 6.68
C LYS A 189 -7.44 -18.39 7.47
N LYS A 190 -6.36 -18.89 6.87
CA LYS A 190 -5.03 -18.94 7.49
C LYS A 190 -4.40 -17.56 7.58
N ARG A 191 -4.60 -16.69 6.58
CA ARG A 191 -4.14 -15.28 6.60
C ARG A 191 -4.81 -14.49 7.72
N ILE A 192 -6.15 -14.58 7.81
CA ILE A 192 -6.94 -13.92 8.86
C ILE A 192 -6.51 -14.41 10.24
N LYS A 193 -6.42 -15.73 10.44
CA LYS A 193 -5.96 -16.29 11.72
C LYS A 193 -4.55 -15.83 12.08
N TYR A 194 -3.63 -15.77 11.12
CA TYR A 194 -2.27 -15.25 11.37
C TYR A 194 -2.30 -13.79 11.81
N PHE A 195 -3.17 -12.98 11.20
CA PHE A 195 -3.36 -11.58 11.55
C PHE A 195 -3.96 -11.42 12.95
N GLU A 196 -5.03 -12.16 13.26
CA GLU A 196 -5.69 -12.15 14.59
C GLU A 196 -4.75 -12.57 15.71
N GLU A 197 -3.91 -13.59 15.49
CA GLU A 197 -2.94 -14.05 16.48
C GLU A 197 -1.79 -13.06 16.71
N ARG A 198 -1.57 -12.11 15.78
CA ARG A 198 -0.39 -11.23 15.76
C ARG A 198 -0.72 -9.76 15.50
N TRP A 199 -1.94 -9.32 15.81
CA TRP A 199 -2.44 -7.98 15.50
C TRP A 199 -1.53 -6.87 16.04
N GLY A 200 -0.91 -7.04 17.21
CA GLY A 200 -0.01 -6.06 17.81
C GLY A 200 1.32 -5.94 17.05
N TYR A 201 1.88 -7.08 16.62
CA TYR A 201 3.06 -7.08 15.75
C TYR A 201 2.75 -6.43 14.39
N MET A 202 1.58 -6.70 13.81
CA MET A 202 1.12 -6.09 12.56
C MET A 202 0.96 -4.58 12.69
N LEU A 203 0.34 -4.13 13.79
CA LEU A 203 0.17 -2.71 14.11
C LEU A 203 1.53 -2.00 14.10
N ALA A 204 2.50 -2.51 14.86
CA ALA A 204 3.81 -1.89 14.95
C ALA A 204 4.64 -2.00 13.66
N PHE A 205 4.46 -3.07 12.87
CA PHE A 205 5.11 -3.22 11.57
C PHE A 205 4.63 -2.18 10.55
N GLY A 206 3.32 -1.94 10.48
CA GLY A 206 2.74 -0.98 9.52
C GLY A 206 2.77 0.48 9.99
N ALA A 207 2.99 0.72 11.29
CA ALA A 207 2.96 2.05 11.90
C ALA A 207 3.88 3.09 11.22
N PRO A 208 5.15 2.81 10.89
CA PRO A 208 6.00 3.76 10.18
C PRO A 208 5.40 4.22 8.85
N ASN A 209 4.80 3.28 8.11
CA ASN A 209 4.17 3.56 6.83
C ASN A 209 2.87 4.37 7.00
N ALA A 210 2.07 4.04 8.02
CA ALA A 210 0.87 4.79 8.36
C ALA A 210 1.16 6.24 8.78
N LEU A 211 2.27 6.48 9.47
CA LEU A 211 2.70 7.84 9.82
C LEU A 211 3.02 8.67 8.58
N ILE A 212 3.75 8.09 7.61
CA ILE A 212 4.09 8.78 6.35
C ILE A 212 2.81 9.10 5.57
N SER A 213 1.89 8.13 5.48
CA SER A 213 0.65 8.28 4.71
C SER A 213 -0.33 9.30 5.31
N ASN A 214 -0.35 9.50 6.63
CA ASN A 214 -1.20 10.50 7.27
C ASN A 214 -0.76 11.95 7.03
N TYR A 215 0.46 12.16 6.52
CA TYR A 215 0.97 13.51 6.25
C TYR A 215 0.41 14.12 4.94
N PHE A 216 -0.08 13.26 4.03
CA PHE A 216 -0.50 13.67 2.69
C PHE A 216 -2.00 13.44 2.47
N PRO A 217 -2.67 14.23 1.60
CA PRO A 217 -4.04 13.95 1.16
C PRO A 217 -4.12 12.59 0.44
N PHE A 218 -5.31 11.97 0.41
CA PHE A 218 -5.50 10.57 -0.01
C PHE A 218 -4.78 10.17 -1.30
N PHE A 219 -4.91 10.94 -2.39
CA PHE A 219 -4.28 10.62 -3.68
C PHE A 219 -2.75 10.78 -3.66
N LEU A 220 -2.24 11.81 -2.97
CA LEU A 220 -0.81 11.99 -2.81
C LEU A 220 -0.22 10.88 -1.92
N SER A 221 -0.93 10.54 -0.85
CA SER A 221 -0.61 9.45 0.06
C SER A 221 -0.60 8.09 -0.64
N SER A 222 -1.55 7.83 -1.55
CA SER A 222 -1.60 6.58 -2.32
C SER A 222 -0.46 6.47 -3.34
N GLY A 223 -0.08 7.58 -3.98
CA GLY A 223 1.10 7.64 -4.85
C GLY A 223 2.41 7.44 -4.08
N VAL A 224 2.56 8.10 -2.92
CA VAL A 224 3.71 7.93 -2.02
C VAL A 224 3.80 6.49 -1.52
N TRP A 225 2.66 5.91 -1.12
CA TRP A 225 2.58 4.52 -0.73
C TRP A 225 3.05 3.60 -1.87
N ALA A 226 2.56 3.83 -3.09
CA ALA A 226 2.90 3.00 -4.24
C ALA A 226 4.39 3.08 -4.62
N MET A 227 5.07 4.19 -4.34
CA MET A 227 6.52 4.29 -4.48
C MET A 227 7.27 3.47 -3.43
N ILE A 228 6.82 3.51 -2.18
CA ILE A 228 7.51 2.90 -1.04
C ILE A 228 7.16 1.40 -0.90
N PHE A 229 6.00 0.99 -1.41
CA PHE A 229 5.44 -0.35 -1.25
C PHE A 229 6.42 -1.50 -1.59
N PRO A 230 7.17 -1.45 -2.71
CA PRO A 230 8.16 -2.50 -3.00
C PRO A 230 9.20 -2.67 -1.88
N ILE A 231 9.64 -1.60 -1.22
CA ILE A 231 10.61 -1.67 -0.13
C ILE A 231 9.97 -2.28 1.11
N VAL A 232 8.73 -1.90 1.44
CA VAL A 232 8.02 -2.37 2.63
C VAL A 232 7.69 -3.86 2.54
N SER A 233 7.28 -4.34 1.35
CA SER A 233 7.05 -5.77 1.13
C SER A 233 8.32 -6.61 1.31
N LEU A 234 9.51 -6.07 1.00
CA LEU A 234 10.80 -6.74 1.22
C LEU A 234 11.12 -6.94 2.70
N LEU A 235 10.73 -5.99 3.56
CA LEU A 235 11.04 -6.02 5.00
C LEU A 235 10.53 -7.30 5.66
N LYS A 236 9.43 -7.87 5.14
CA LYS A 236 8.89 -9.09 5.70
C LYS A 236 9.71 -10.34 5.38
N PHE A 237 10.50 -10.32 4.30
CA PHE A 237 11.30 -11.48 3.93
C PHE A 237 12.52 -11.71 4.83
N ASN A 238 12.82 -10.83 5.79
CA ASN A 238 13.91 -11.02 6.74
C ASN A 238 13.80 -12.30 7.62
N TYR A 239 12.71 -13.10 7.53
CA TYR A 239 12.48 -14.32 8.32
C TYR A 239 11.59 -15.38 7.65
#